data_AF-A0ABD2PFC2-F1
#
_entry.id   AF-A0ABD2PFC2-F1
#
_cell.length_a   1.000
_cell.length_b   1.000
_cell.length_c   1.000
_cell.angle_alpha   90.00
_cell.angle_beta   90.00
_cell.angle_gamma   90.00
#
_symmetry.space_group_name_H-M   'P 1'
#
loop_
_entity.id
_entity.type
_entity.pdbx_description
1 polymer ?
#
loop_
_entity_poly.entity_id
_entity_poly.type
_entity_poly.pdbx_seq_one_letter_code
_entity_poly.pdbx_strand_id
1 'polypeptide(L)'
;MGRVEHLDRNVGKYRIAITLKRWYWEMMMFPINVCTNNTLQLYGLSSAGQARHAHDFSSATRYFVQMIHDKASVSLPKRTRFKTPMTIKEKLPDSLGLDDKGHYILRNETQIRCRQCHKNAKFKCSKC
;
A
#
# COMPACT_ATOMS: atom_id res chain seq x y z
N MET A 1 -3.71 -13.52 35.63
CA MET A 1 -4.78 -13.75 34.65
C MET A 1 -4.77 -12.79 33.44
N GLY A 2 -3.77 -11.91 33.26
CA GLY A 2 -3.85 -10.85 32.24
C GLY A 2 -3.47 -11.18 30.79
N ARG A 3 -3.08 -12.42 30.46
CA ARG A 3 -2.66 -12.76 29.07
C ARG A 3 -3.82 -12.80 28.09
N VAL A 4 -4.96 -13.36 28.51
CA VAL A 4 -6.19 -13.40 27.70
C VAL A 4 -6.77 -11.99 27.55
N GLU A 5 -6.78 -11.20 28.62
CA GLU A 5 -7.21 -9.80 28.60
C GLU A 5 -6.34 -8.94 27.67
N HIS A 6 -5.04 -9.20 27.63
CA HIS A 6 -4.13 -8.49 26.73
C HIS A 6 -4.39 -8.83 25.25
N LEU A 7 -4.66 -10.11 24.96
CA LEU A 7 -5.06 -10.55 23.63
C LEU A 7 -6.37 -9.87 23.22
N ASP A 8 -7.39 -9.93 24.07
CA ASP A 8 -8.71 -9.35 23.79
C ASP A 8 -8.64 -7.83 23.58
N ARG A 9 -7.84 -7.13 24.39
CA ARG A 9 -7.57 -5.70 24.21
C ARG A 9 -6.91 -5.39 22.86
N ASN A 10 -5.96 -6.20 22.43
CA ASN A 10 -5.26 -5.98 21.15
C ASN A 10 -6.17 -6.32 19.96
N VAL A 11 -6.92 -7.41 20.04
CA VAL A 11 -7.90 -7.81 19.02
C VAL A 11 -9.01 -6.76 18.92
N GLY A 12 -9.50 -6.23 20.05
CA GLY A 12 -10.50 -5.15 20.06
C GLY A 12 -10.00 -3.86 19.40
N LYS A 13 -8.76 -3.45 19.67
CA LYS A 13 -8.18 -2.21 19.10
C LYS A 13 -7.87 -2.30 17.61
N TYR A 14 -7.42 -3.46 17.13
CA TYR A 14 -6.95 -3.65 15.77
C TYR A 14 -7.81 -4.61 14.96
N ARG A 15 -9.08 -4.74 15.33
CA ARG A 15 -10.05 -5.59 14.64
C ARG A 15 -10.18 -5.18 13.18
N ILE A 16 -10.18 -6.17 12.29
CA ILE A 16 -10.59 -6.01 10.90
C ILE A 16 -12.09 -5.64 10.88
N ALA A 17 -12.40 -4.35 10.70
CA ALA A 17 -13.75 -3.81 10.73
C ALA A 17 -14.49 -3.91 9.37
N ILE A 18 -14.25 -4.98 8.62
CA ILE A 18 -14.93 -5.19 7.33
C ILE A 18 -16.29 -5.82 7.63
N THR A 19 -17.36 -5.07 7.41
CA THR A 19 -18.73 -5.60 7.57
C THR A 19 -19.21 -6.24 6.28
N LEU A 20 -19.46 -7.54 6.29
CA LEU A 20 -20.14 -8.25 5.20
C LEU A 20 -21.51 -8.73 5.65
N LYS A 21 -22.45 -8.89 4.70
CA LYS A 21 -23.82 -9.38 4.98
C LYS A 21 -23.87 -10.81 5.52
N ARG A 22 -22.75 -11.55 5.45
CA ARG A 22 -22.64 -12.95 5.86
C ARG A 22 -22.27 -13.01 7.35
N TRP A 23 -23.14 -13.58 8.17
CA TRP A 23 -22.97 -13.69 9.62
C TRP A 23 -21.66 -14.40 10.04
N TYR A 24 -21.21 -15.39 9.26
CA TYR A 24 -19.99 -16.14 9.53
C TYR A 24 -18.70 -15.36 9.23
N TRP A 25 -18.80 -14.19 8.60
CA TRP A 25 -17.61 -13.40 8.27
C TRP A 25 -16.82 -12.99 9.51
N GLU A 26 -17.52 -12.55 10.56
CA GLU A 26 -16.89 -12.16 11.82
C GLU A 26 -16.16 -13.34 12.49
N MET A 27 -16.72 -14.55 12.38
CA MET A 27 -16.10 -15.80 12.84
C MET A 27 -14.81 -16.11 12.08
N MET A 28 -14.70 -15.74 10.79
CA MET A 28 -13.48 -15.96 10.00
C MET A 28 -12.42 -14.89 10.24
N MET A 29 -12.80 -13.65 10.56
CA MET A 29 -11.85 -12.56 10.80
C MET A 29 -11.18 -12.65 12.18
N PHE A 30 -11.87 -13.19 13.18
CA PHE A 30 -11.34 -13.32 14.53
C PHE A 30 -10.05 -14.18 14.59
N PRO A 31 -9.99 -15.39 14.02
CA PRO A 31 -8.77 -16.20 13.99
C PRO A 31 -7.58 -15.50 13.31
N ILE A 32 -7.83 -14.70 12.26
CA ILE A 32 -6.76 -13.97 11.55
C ILE A 32 -6.10 -12.93 12.48
N ASN A 33 -6.91 -12.19 13.25
CA ASN A 33 -6.41 -11.23 14.23
C ASN A 33 -5.62 -11.93 15.35
N VAL A 34 -6.11 -13.07 15.83
CA VAL A 34 -5.41 -13.88 16.85
C VAL A 34 -4.08 -14.42 16.31
N CYS A 35 -4.06 -14.94 15.08
CA CYS A 35 -2.84 -15.41 14.43
C CYS A 35 -1.80 -14.27 14.33
N THR A 36 -2.22 -13.07 13.97
CA THR A 36 -1.32 -11.91 13.86
C THR A 36 -0.77 -11.47 15.22
N ASN A 37 -1.54 -11.62 16.30
CA ASN A 37 -1.06 -11.39 17.66
C ASN A 37 -0.04 -12.44 18.09
N ASN A 38 -0.34 -13.70 17.82
CA ASN A 38 0.55 -14.81 18.17
C ASN A 38 1.86 -14.76 17.38
N THR A 39 1.83 -14.38 16.09
CA THR A 39 3.06 -14.23 15.30
C THR A 39 3.96 -13.14 15.85
N LEU A 40 3.41 -12.03 16.35
CA LEU A 40 4.22 -10.99 16.99
C LEU A 40 4.84 -11.46 18.31
N GLN A 41 4.09 -12.20 19.11
CA GLN A 41 4.61 -12.79 20.35
C GLN A 41 5.75 -13.77 20.05
N LEU A 42 5.57 -14.65 19.05
CA LEU A 42 6.60 -15.58 18.59
C LEU A 42 7.82 -14.85 18.01
N TYR A 43 7.60 -13.76 17.28
CA TYR A 43 8.68 -12.93 16.75
C TYR A 43 9.53 -12.32 17.88
N GLY A 44 8.90 -11.85 18.95
CA GLY A 44 9.61 -11.34 20.12
C GLY A 44 10.42 -12.40 20.88
N LEU A 45 10.07 -13.68 20.74
CA LEU A 45 10.85 -14.80 21.29
C LEU A 45 12.02 -15.23 20.39
N SER A 46 12.01 -14.83 19.11
CA SER A 46 13.07 -15.13 18.16
C SER A 46 14.31 -14.25 18.40
N SER A 47 15.50 -14.78 18.13
CA SER A 47 16.77 -14.02 18.21
C SER A 47 16.75 -12.76 17.34
N ALA A 48 16.04 -12.79 16.20
CA ALA A 48 15.88 -11.64 15.32
C ALA A 48 15.00 -10.54 15.92
N GLY A 49 13.95 -10.89 16.67
CA GLY A 49 13.05 -9.93 17.31
C GLY A 49 13.55 -9.42 18.66
N GLN A 50 14.52 -10.10 19.27
CA GLN A 50 15.25 -9.59 20.43
C GLN A 50 16.33 -8.57 20.03
N ALA A 51 16.98 -8.78 18.86
CA ALA A 51 18.03 -7.90 18.35
C ALA A 51 17.49 -6.63 17.67
N ARG A 52 16.36 -6.73 16.96
CA ARG A 52 15.65 -5.58 16.39
C ARG A 52 14.52 -5.23 17.33
N HIS A 53 14.58 -4.08 17.99
CA HIS A 53 13.54 -3.59 18.91
C HIS A 53 12.13 -4.03 18.51
N ALA A 54 11.38 -4.58 19.48
CA ALA A 54 10.07 -5.16 19.24
C ALA A 54 9.16 -4.20 18.46
N HIS A 55 8.71 -4.65 17.29
CA HIS A 55 7.73 -3.90 16.50
C HIS A 55 6.43 -3.71 17.30
N ASP A 56 5.91 -2.49 17.33
CA ASP A 56 4.54 -2.25 17.79
C ASP A 56 3.56 -3.08 16.95
N PHE A 57 2.49 -3.58 17.56
CA PHE A 57 1.50 -4.42 16.87
C PHE A 57 0.94 -3.76 15.59
N SER A 58 0.74 -2.44 15.62
CA SER A 58 0.33 -1.69 14.42
C SER A 58 1.39 -1.69 13.32
N SER A 59 2.67 -1.61 13.66
CA SER A 59 3.77 -1.59 12.69
C SER A 59 3.96 -2.96 12.05
N ALA A 60 3.86 -4.03 12.85
CA ALA A 60 3.90 -5.42 12.39
C ALA A 60 2.74 -5.72 11.43
N THR A 61 1.53 -5.25 11.75
CA THR A 61 0.35 -5.44 10.89
C THR A 61 0.55 -4.77 9.52
N ARG A 62 1.08 -3.55 9.48
CA ARG A 62 1.39 -2.86 8.21
C ARG A 62 2.44 -3.61 7.39
N TYR A 63 3.47 -4.13 8.06
CA TYR A 63 4.50 -4.94 7.40
C TYR A 63 3.91 -6.21 6.77
N PHE A 64 3.04 -6.93 7.47
CA PHE A 64 2.39 -8.12 6.92
C PHE A 64 1.52 -7.79 5.70
N VAL A 65 0.73 -6.71 5.77
CA VAL A 65 -0.11 -6.27 4.64
C VAL A 65 0.75 -5.89 3.44
N GLN A 66 1.84 -5.14 3.65
CA GLN A 66 2.77 -4.76 2.59
C GLN A 66 3.39 -6.01 1.93
N MET A 67 3.88 -6.95 2.73
CA MET A 67 4.47 -8.19 2.23
C MET A 67 3.48 -9.02 1.40
N ILE A 68 2.23 -9.14 1.85
CA ILE A 68 1.18 -9.86 1.12
C ILE A 68 0.84 -9.13 -0.18
N HIS A 69 0.72 -7.80 -0.13
CA HIS A 69 0.46 -6.97 -1.31
C HIS A 69 1.57 -7.11 -2.36
N ASP A 70 2.83 -7.07 -1.94
CA ASP A 70 3.97 -7.19 -2.85
C ASP A 70 3.98 -8.57 -3.51
N LYS A 71 3.75 -9.64 -2.75
CA LYS A 71 3.64 -11.01 -3.30
C LYS A 71 2.45 -11.17 -4.25
N ALA A 72 1.31 -10.57 -3.94
CA ALA A 72 0.14 -10.57 -4.82
C ALA A 72 0.40 -9.76 -6.11
N SER A 73 1.12 -8.64 -6.01
CA SER A 73 1.44 -7.79 -7.16
C SER A 73 2.34 -8.48 -8.18
N VAL A 74 3.19 -9.40 -7.72
CA VAL A 74 4.12 -10.19 -8.57
C VAL A 74 3.44 -11.42 -9.20
N SER A 75 2.45 -12.01 -8.51
CA SER A 75 1.83 -13.28 -8.91
C SER A 75 0.55 -13.15 -9.73
N LEU A 76 -0.13 -11.99 -9.71
CA LEU A 76 -1.28 -11.77 -10.58
C LEU A 76 -0.81 -11.29 -11.97
N PRO A 77 -1.23 -11.94 -13.08
CA PRO A 77 -1.05 -11.37 -14.41
C PRO A 77 -1.72 -9.99 -14.42
N LYS A 78 -1.03 -8.96 -14.94
CA LYS A 78 -1.55 -7.60 -15.08
C LYS A 78 -2.97 -7.66 -15.62
N ARG A 79 -3.98 -7.53 -14.75
CA ARG A 79 -5.38 -7.46 -15.17
C ARG A 79 -5.51 -6.24 -16.07
N THR A 80 -5.73 -6.49 -17.35
CA THR A 80 -6.08 -5.47 -18.31
C THR A 80 -7.38 -4.83 -17.85
N ARG A 81 -7.27 -3.58 -17.37
CA ARG A 81 -8.35 -2.58 -17.18
C ARG A 81 -9.39 -2.90 -16.11
N PHE A 82 -9.04 -2.64 -14.85
CA PHE A 82 -9.96 -1.91 -13.97
C PHE A 82 -9.37 -0.53 -13.74
N LYS A 83 -10.09 0.52 -14.13
CA LYS A 83 -9.72 1.91 -13.84
C LYS A 83 -9.90 2.12 -12.34
N THR A 84 -8.89 1.79 -11.54
CA THR A 84 -8.75 2.42 -10.22
C THR A 84 -8.59 3.93 -10.45
N PRO A 85 -9.23 4.79 -9.64
CA PRO A 85 -8.87 6.20 -9.67
C PRO A 85 -7.37 6.27 -9.38
N MET A 86 -6.62 6.85 -10.31
CA MET A 86 -5.17 6.92 -10.19
C MET A 86 -4.85 7.64 -8.87
N THR A 87 -4.29 6.90 -7.92
CA THR A 87 -3.44 7.44 -6.87
C THR A 87 -2.54 8.49 -7.52
N ILE A 88 -2.55 9.71 -6.97
CA ILE A 88 -1.81 10.88 -7.43
C ILE A 88 -0.47 10.44 -8.01
N LYS A 89 -0.35 10.48 -9.34
CA LYS A 89 0.81 9.92 -10.03
C LYS A 89 1.97 10.87 -9.91
N GLU A 90 2.96 10.44 -9.13
CA GLU A 90 4.40 10.65 -9.29
C GLU A 90 4.83 12.08 -9.65
N LYS A 91 5.67 12.67 -8.78
CA LYS A 91 6.56 13.76 -9.19
C LYS A 91 7.17 13.41 -10.54
N LEU A 92 7.23 14.40 -11.41
CA LEU A 92 7.97 14.34 -12.67
C LEU A 92 9.30 13.58 -12.41
N PRO A 93 9.62 12.53 -13.17
CA PRO A 93 10.82 11.74 -12.89
C PRO A 93 12.04 12.68 -12.84
N ASP A 94 12.88 12.53 -11.80
CA ASP A 94 14.03 13.44 -11.56
C ASP A 94 14.99 13.46 -12.76
N SER A 95 14.97 12.43 -13.62
CA SER A 95 15.70 12.40 -14.89
C SER A 95 15.32 13.51 -15.87
N LEU A 96 14.09 14.05 -15.80
CA LEU A 96 13.68 15.22 -16.59
C LEU A 96 14.30 16.53 -16.07
N GLY A 97 14.77 16.56 -14.82
CA GLY A 97 15.55 17.67 -14.25
C GLY A 97 17.07 17.52 -14.44
N LEU A 98 17.55 16.34 -14.85
CA LEU A 98 18.99 16.01 -14.97
C LEU A 98 19.52 16.09 -16.41
N ASP A 99 18.65 16.10 -17.43
CA ASP A 99 19.08 16.33 -18.80
C ASP A 99 19.31 17.84 -19.03
N ASP A 100 20.57 18.29 -18.95
CA ASP A 100 21.03 19.64 -19.35
C ASP A 100 20.81 19.94 -20.86
N LYS A 101 20.09 19.08 -21.58
CA LYS A 101 19.71 19.25 -22.98
C LYS A 101 18.27 19.76 -23.06
N GLY A 102 18.15 21.09 -23.07
CA GLY A 102 16.93 21.90 -23.12
C GLY A 102 15.66 21.22 -23.62
N HIS A 103 14.63 21.23 -22.78
CA HIS A 103 13.27 20.85 -23.14
C HIS A 103 12.65 21.94 -24.02
N TYR A 104 12.49 21.67 -25.31
CA TYR A 104 11.85 22.62 -26.22
C TYR A 104 10.33 22.41 -26.24
N ILE A 105 9.60 23.50 -25.99
CA ILE A 105 8.15 23.53 -26.08
C ILE A 105 7.78 23.61 -27.56
N LEU A 106 7.23 22.53 -28.10
CA LEU A 106 6.73 22.47 -29.46
C LEU A 106 5.21 22.62 -29.47
N ARG A 107 4.69 23.26 -30.51
CA ARG A 107 3.25 23.32 -30.75
C ARG A 107 2.79 22.02 -31.39
N ASN A 108 1.80 21.39 -30.77
CA ASN A 108 1.13 20.22 -31.30
C ASN A 108 -0.03 20.64 -32.20
N GLU A 109 -0.30 19.84 -33.23
CA GLU A 109 -1.40 20.09 -34.18
C GLU A 109 -2.77 19.88 -33.52
N THR A 110 -2.85 18.89 -32.62
CA THR A 110 -4.07 18.54 -31.88
C THR A 110 -4.01 19.00 -30.42
N GLN A 111 -5.18 19.26 -29.83
CA GLN A 111 -5.27 19.56 -28.40
C GLN A 111 -5.01 18.30 -27.58
N ILE A 112 -4.04 18.38 -26.67
CA ILE A 112 -3.73 17.33 -25.70
C ILE A 112 -4.13 17.77 -24.29
N ARG A 113 -4.29 16.82 -23.38
CA ARG A 113 -4.58 17.12 -21.98
C ARG A 113 -3.29 17.12 -21.17
N CYS A 114 -3.02 18.19 -20.43
CA CYS A 114 -1.83 18.26 -19.58
C CYS A 114 -1.88 17.16 -18.50
N ARG A 115 -0.76 16.46 -18.31
CA ARG A 115 -0.66 15.38 -17.32
C ARG A 115 -0.74 15.89 -15.88
N GLN A 116 -0.36 17.15 -15.63
CA GLN A 116 -0.31 17.75 -14.28
C GLN A 116 -1.56 18.56 -13.93
N CYS A 117 -1.99 19.47 -14.80
CA CYS A 117 -3.14 20.35 -14.51
C CYS A 117 -4.44 19.88 -15.18
N HIS A 118 -4.40 18.85 -16.02
CA HIS A 118 -5.56 18.30 -16.74
C HIS A 118 -6.33 19.29 -17.62
N LYS A 119 -5.77 20.48 -17.89
CA LYS A 119 -6.30 21.45 -18.86
C LYS A 119 -5.87 21.08 -20.28
N ASN A 120 -6.62 21.58 -21.25
CA ASN A 120 -6.28 21.41 -22.66
C ASN A 120 -5.06 22.28 -22.99
N ALA A 121 -4.05 21.69 -23.60
CA ALA A 121 -2.82 22.31 -24.03
C ALA A 121 -2.59 22.03 -25.52
N LYS A 122 -2.07 23.04 -26.23
CA LYS A 122 -1.59 22.89 -27.61
C LYS A 122 -0.07 22.78 -27.68
N PHE A 123 0.59 22.69 -26.54
CA PHE A 123 2.05 22.64 -26.44
C PHE A 123 2.47 21.39 -25.71
N LYS A 124 3.50 20.72 -26.24
CA LYS A 124 4.09 19.51 -25.70
C LYS A 124 5.60 19.62 -25.75
N CYS A 125 6.30 19.04 -24.80
CA CYS A 125 7.73 18.79 -24.97
C CYS A 125 7.91 17.70 -26.03
N SER A 126 8.95 17.81 -26.86
CA SER A 126 9.30 16.72 -27.79
C SER A 126 9.67 15.42 -27.06
N LYS A 127 10.24 15.52 -25.86
CA LYS A 127 10.76 14.40 -25.09
C LYS A 127 9.79 13.87 -24.02
N CYS A 128 8.91 14.70 -23.44
CA CYS A 128 8.00 14.30 -22.35
C CYS A 128 6.50 14.47 -22.66
#